data_AF-A0A8H4JX53-F1
#
_entry.id   AF-A0A8H4JX53-F1
#
_cell.length_a   1.000
_cell.length_b   1.000
_cell.length_c   1.000
_cell.angle_alpha   90.00
_cell.angle_beta   90.00
_cell.angle_gamma   90.00
#
_symmetry.space_group_name_H-M   'P 1'
#
loop_
_entity.id
_entity.type
_entity.pdbx_description
1 polymer ?
#
loop_
_entity_poly.entity_id
_entity_poly.type
_entity_poly.pdbx_seq_one_letter_code
_entity_poly.pdbx_strand_id
1 'polypeptide(L)'
;MRPTQMLRSGAADPKNGHYIGNWGHFGGEKQRGIITYGLSANRQNPWAGAFNDAIFNTFRRTKGQIFYWLPPMVAGYYIMNWAVERSEYLNSKAGRAEFGDEEE
;
A
#
# COMPACT_ATOMS: atom_id res chain seq x y z
N MET A 1 15.25 39.83 13.94
CA MET A 1 14.57 38.73 13.21
C MET A 1 14.51 39.11 11.74
N ARG A 2 14.97 38.24 10.83
CA ARG A 2 14.79 38.48 9.38
C ARG A 2 13.36 38.05 9.02
N PRO A 3 12.54 38.90 8.38
CA PRO A 3 11.21 38.48 7.94
C PRO A 3 11.35 37.33 6.95
N THR A 4 10.51 36.30 7.10
CA THR A 4 10.45 35.17 6.17
C THR A 4 10.12 35.71 4.78
N GLN A 5 10.93 35.33 3.79
CA GLN A 5 10.75 35.76 2.41
C GLN A 5 9.36 35.34 1.90
N MET A 6 8.67 36.23 1.18
CA MET A 6 7.37 35.92 0.57
C MET A 6 7.54 34.71 -0.38
N LEU A 7 6.92 33.58 -0.03
CA LEU A 7 6.89 32.37 -0.84
C LEU A 7 6.16 32.68 -2.15
N ARG A 8 6.93 33.04 -3.17
CA ARG A 8 6.44 33.12 -4.55
C ARG A 8 6.31 31.69 -5.06
N SER A 9 5.24 31.38 -5.78
CA SER A 9 5.07 30.07 -6.43
C SER A 9 6.13 29.89 -7.51
N GLY A 10 7.29 29.40 -7.12
CA GLY A 10 8.44 29.31 -8.00
C GLY A 10 9.63 28.66 -7.30
N ALA A 11 9.95 27.46 -7.74
CA ALA A 11 11.06 26.59 -7.33
C ALA A 11 10.88 25.92 -5.96
N ALA A 12 11.42 24.70 -5.85
CA ALA A 12 11.61 24.08 -4.55
C ALA A 12 12.53 24.97 -3.69
N ASP A 13 12.08 25.27 -2.48
CA ASP A 13 12.84 25.91 -1.42
C ASP A 13 12.79 25.05 -0.15
N PRO A 14 13.71 24.07 -0.02
CA PRO A 14 13.78 23.20 1.15
C PRO A 14 13.94 23.94 2.47
N LYS A 15 14.56 25.14 2.46
CA LYS A 15 14.79 25.93 3.69
C LYS A 15 13.50 26.46 4.28
N ASN A 16 12.50 26.69 3.44
CA ASN A 16 11.17 27.15 3.84
C ASN A 16 10.12 26.02 3.77
N GLY A 17 10.55 24.75 3.70
CA GLY A 17 9.66 23.59 3.70
C GLY A 17 8.99 23.27 2.36
N HIS A 18 9.41 23.91 1.27
CA HIS A 18 8.85 23.71 -0.06
C HIS A 18 9.74 22.75 -0.88
N TYR A 19 9.46 21.46 -0.86
CA TYR A 19 10.38 20.44 -1.43
C TYR A 19 10.11 20.06 -2.89
N ILE A 20 9.04 20.58 -3.51
CA ILE A 20 8.66 20.27 -4.89
C ILE A 20 8.37 21.57 -5.63
N GLY A 21 9.10 21.85 -6.70
CA GLY A 21 8.81 22.95 -7.61
C GLY A 21 7.94 22.52 -8.79
N ASN A 22 7.93 23.34 -9.85
CA ASN A 22 7.14 23.10 -11.07
C ASN A 22 8.07 22.71 -12.25
N TRP A 23 7.51 22.50 -13.44
CA TRP A 23 8.25 22.17 -14.66
C TRP A 23 9.44 23.12 -14.90
N GLY A 24 10.60 22.55 -15.18
CA GLY A 24 11.86 23.30 -15.33
C GLY A 24 12.60 23.62 -14.02
N HIS A 25 11.99 23.39 -12.85
CA HIS A 25 12.57 23.75 -11.55
C HIS A 25 12.00 22.89 -10.40
N PHE A 26 11.93 21.58 -10.61
CA PHE A 26 11.34 20.61 -9.69
C PHE A 26 12.03 20.50 -8.32
N GLY A 27 13.31 20.87 -8.22
CA GLY A 27 14.06 20.79 -6.95
C GLY A 27 14.80 19.48 -6.71
N GLY A 28 14.88 18.59 -7.71
CA GLY A 28 15.72 17.40 -7.64
C GLY A 28 17.20 17.68 -7.86
N GLU A 29 18.02 16.64 -7.72
CA GLU A 29 19.45 16.69 -8.00
C GLU A 29 19.75 17.06 -9.45
N LYS A 30 20.90 17.70 -9.69
CA LYS A 30 21.35 18.07 -11.04
C LYS A 30 21.67 16.81 -11.85
N GLN A 31 20.92 16.57 -12.91
CA GLN A 31 21.12 15.42 -13.81
C GLN A 31 21.93 15.85 -15.04
N ARG A 32 23.01 15.12 -15.35
CA ARG A 32 23.81 15.31 -16.57
C ARG A 32 24.24 13.96 -17.12
N GLY A 33 24.14 13.78 -18.43
CA GLY A 33 24.62 12.57 -19.11
C GLY A 33 23.66 11.38 -19.13
N ILE A 34 22.41 11.56 -18.70
CA ILE A 34 21.37 10.53 -18.78
C ILE A 34 20.62 10.73 -20.10
N ILE A 35 20.61 9.71 -20.95
CA ILE A 35 19.89 9.71 -22.23
C ILE A 35 18.74 8.71 -22.13
N THR A 36 17.51 9.18 -22.34
CA THR A 36 16.30 8.37 -22.30
C THR A 36 15.72 8.23 -23.71
N TYR A 37 15.46 6.99 -24.12
CA TYR A 37 14.83 6.68 -25.41
C TYR A 37 13.39 6.22 -25.19
N GLY A 38 12.50 6.57 -26.11
CA GLY A 38 11.11 6.13 -26.11
C GLY A 38 10.60 5.91 -27.53
N LEU A 39 9.71 4.93 -27.70
CA LEU A 39 9.00 4.68 -28.95
C LEU A 39 7.57 5.23 -28.83
N SER A 40 7.05 5.84 -29.91
CA SER A 40 5.65 6.28 -29.97
C SER A 40 4.70 5.12 -29.65
N ALA A 41 3.67 5.37 -28.84
CA ALA A 41 2.68 4.36 -28.44
C ALA A 41 1.96 3.73 -29.65
N ASN A 42 1.74 4.50 -30.72
CA ASN A 42 1.10 4.03 -31.95
C ASN A 42 1.96 3.02 -32.75
N ARG A 43 3.23 2.83 -32.36
CA ARG A 43 4.14 1.85 -32.97
C ARG A 43 4.41 0.66 -32.06
N GLN A 44 3.77 0.58 -30.90
CA GLN A 44 3.89 -0.52 -29.95
C GLN A 44 2.63 -1.39 -30.00
N ASN A 45 2.78 -2.68 -29.75
CA ASN A 45 1.64 -3.53 -29.46
C ASN A 45 1.32 -3.43 -27.95
N PRO A 46 0.15 -2.90 -27.54
CA PRO A 46 -0.16 -2.66 -26.14
C PRO A 46 -0.25 -3.93 -25.28
N TRP A 47 -0.45 -5.11 -25.89
CA TRP A 47 -0.57 -6.39 -25.19
C TRP A 47 0.62 -7.33 -25.43
N ALA A 48 1.71 -6.84 -26.03
CA ALA A 48 2.90 -7.64 -26.23
C ALA A 48 3.42 -8.17 -24.88
N GLY A 49 3.55 -9.50 -24.75
CA GLY A 49 4.05 -10.14 -23.54
C GLY A 49 3.09 -10.16 -22.35
N ALA A 50 1.90 -9.54 -22.45
CA ALA A 50 1.02 -9.30 -21.32
C ALA A 50 0.63 -10.58 -20.55
N PHE A 51 0.35 -11.69 -21.23
CA PHE A 51 0.01 -12.95 -20.55
C PHE A 51 1.19 -13.57 -19.80
N ASN A 52 2.37 -13.60 -20.42
CA ASN A 52 3.58 -14.15 -19.80
C ASN A 52 3.97 -13.29 -18.58
N ASP A 53 4.03 -11.97 -18.78
CA ASP A 53 4.38 -11.03 -17.72
C ASP A 53 3.31 -11.02 -16.62
N ALA A 54 2.03 -10.98 -16.96
CA ALA A 54 0.96 -10.96 -15.95
C ALA A 54 0.99 -12.20 -15.07
N ILE A 55 1.28 -13.38 -15.61
CA ILE A 55 1.30 -14.60 -14.79
C ILE A 55 2.59 -14.69 -13.97
N PHE A 56 3.75 -14.68 -14.63
CA PHE A 56 5.02 -14.96 -13.97
C PHE A 56 5.51 -13.80 -13.10
N ASN A 57 5.35 -12.56 -13.57
CA ASN A 57 5.76 -11.39 -12.78
C ASN A 57 4.85 -11.19 -11.57
N THR A 58 3.54 -11.42 -11.71
CA THR A 58 2.61 -11.33 -10.57
C THR A 58 2.93 -12.39 -9.54
N PHE A 59 3.11 -13.65 -9.94
CA PHE A 59 3.52 -14.70 -9.00
C PHE A 59 4.83 -14.34 -8.28
N ARG A 60 5.85 -13.90 -9.03
CA ARG A 60 7.14 -13.49 -8.46
C ARG A 60 6.99 -12.36 -7.43
N ARG A 61 6.15 -11.36 -7.71
CA ARG A 61 5.88 -10.23 -6.79
C ARG A 61 5.10 -10.67 -5.56
N THR A 62 4.05 -11.47 -5.74
CA THR A 62 3.23 -12.00 -4.64
C THR A 62 4.06 -12.87 -3.72
N LYS A 63 4.89 -13.77 -4.26
CA LYS A 63 5.78 -14.63 -3.48
C LYS A 63 6.72 -13.83 -2.56
N GLY A 64 7.25 -12.70 -3.02
CA GLY A 64 8.12 -11.85 -2.20
C GLY A 64 7.42 -11.14 -1.05
N GLN A 65 6.09 -11.00 -1.12
CA GLN A 65 5.31 -10.26 -0.13
C GLN A 65 4.35 -11.12 0.69
N ILE A 66 4.14 -12.38 0.29
CA ILE A 66 3.10 -13.25 0.85
C ILE A 66 3.23 -13.41 2.37
N PHE A 67 4.45 -13.49 2.89
CA PHE A 67 4.68 -13.66 4.33
C PHE A 67 4.43 -12.41 5.17
N TYR A 68 4.30 -11.23 4.57
CA TYR A 68 4.00 -10.01 5.32
C TYR A 68 2.49 -9.83 5.56
N TRP A 69 1.65 -10.23 4.60
CA TRP A 69 0.21 -9.99 4.69
C TRP A 69 -0.61 -11.27 4.91
N LEU A 70 -0.17 -12.43 4.39
CA LEU A 70 -0.95 -13.65 4.51
C LEU A 70 -1.05 -14.15 5.95
N PRO A 71 0.04 -14.19 6.75
CA PRO A 71 -0.06 -14.64 8.15
C PRO A 71 -1.06 -13.84 9.01
N PRO A 72 -1.05 -12.50 9.04
CA PRO A 72 -2.05 -11.76 9.82
C PRO A 72 -3.48 -11.94 9.27
N MET A 73 -3.65 -12.08 7.95
CA MET A 73 -4.97 -12.36 7.38
C MET A 73 -5.52 -13.73 7.79
N VAL A 74 -4.68 -14.76 7.75
CA VAL A 74 -5.05 -16.13 8.16
C VAL A 74 -5.34 -16.17 9.66
N ALA A 75 -4.49 -15.56 10.48
CA ALA A 75 -4.72 -15.47 11.92
C ALA A 75 -6.02 -14.73 12.24
N GLY A 76 -6.27 -13.58 11.58
CA GLY A 76 -7.50 -12.82 11.74
C GLY A 76 -8.75 -13.61 11.37
N TYR A 77 -8.70 -14.38 10.28
CA TYR A 77 -9.80 -15.25 9.86
C TYR A 77 -10.14 -16.29 10.93
N TYR A 78 -9.13 -16.99 11.46
CA TYR A 78 -9.36 -18.02 12.49
C TYR A 78 -9.85 -17.43 13.82
N ILE A 79 -9.29 -16.29 14.25
CA ILE A 79 -9.74 -15.60 15.46
C ILE A 79 -11.19 -15.17 15.32
N MET A 80 -11.57 -14.63 14.15
CA MET A 80 -12.95 -14.22 13.89
C MET A 80 -13.90 -15.41 13.89
N ASN A 81 -13.52 -16.51 13.23
CA ASN A 81 -14.35 -17.71 13.20
C ASN A 81 -14.58 -18.27 14.62
N TRP A 82 -13.52 -18.37 15.41
CA TRP A 82 -13.62 -18.77 16.82
C TRP A 82 -14.52 -17.82 17.63
N ALA A 83 -14.39 -16.51 17.45
CA ALA A 83 -15.19 -15.53 18.17
C ALA A 83 -16.69 -15.63 17.82
N VAL A 84 -17.01 -15.86 16.55
CA VAL A 84 -18.40 -16.06 16.08
C VAL A 84 -18.98 -17.33 16.69
N GLU A 85 -18.30 -18.47 16.54
CA GLU A 85 -18.77 -19.76 17.08
C GLU A 85 -18.93 -19.71 18.61
N ARG A 86 -17.98 -19.09 19.31
CA ARG A 86 -18.06 -18.94 20.77
C ARG A 86 -19.23 -18.03 21.17
N SER A 87 -19.45 -16.93 20.45
CA SER A 87 -20.58 -16.02 20.70
C SER A 87 -21.92 -16.72 20.48
N GLU A 88 -22.06 -17.48 19.40
CA GLU A 88 -23.27 -18.26 19.12
C GLU A 88 -23.50 -19.33 20.19
N TYR A 89 -22.44 -20.04 20.60
CA TYR A 89 -22.52 -21.06 21.64
C TYR A 89 -22.99 -20.48 22.98
N LEU A 90 -22.39 -19.39 23.45
CA LEU A 90 -22.76 -18.75 24.72
C LEU A 90 -24.20 -18.24 24.70
N ASN A 91 -24.69 -17.78 23.54
CA ASN A 91 -26.08 -17.34 23.39
C ASN A 91 -27.08 -18.50 23.23
N SER A 92 -26.61 -19.73 22.98
CA SER A 92 -27.42 -20.94 22.84
C SER A 92 -27.96 -21.44 24.18
N LYS A 93 -28.95 -22.34 24.14
CA LYS A 93 -29.52 -22.95 25.35
C LYS A 93 -28.48 -23.77 26.14
N ALA A 94 -27.61 -24.50 25.43
CA ALA A 94 -26.57 -25.30 26.06
C ALA A 94 -25.53 -24.40 26.75
N GLY A 95 -25.07 -23.34 26.07
CA GLY A 95 -24.11 -22.39 26.65
C GLY A 95 -24.67 -21.64 27.86
N ARG A 96 -25.94 -21.27 27.87
CA ARG A 96 -26.60 -20.67 29.05
C ARG A 96 -26.73 -21.65 30.22
N ALA A 97 -26.93 -22.93 29.96
CA ALA A 97 -27.01 -23.94 31.01
C ALA A 97 -25.62 -24.26 31.61
N GLU A 98 -24.54 -24.08 30.84
CA GLU A 98 -23.18 -24.35 31.28
C GLU A 98 -22.53 -23.15 31.99
N PHE A 99 -22.78 -21.92 31.52
CA PHE A 99 -22.13 -20.70 32.02
C PHE A 99 -23.09 -19.71 32.71
N GLY A 100 -24.38 -20.02 32.83
CA GLY A 100 -25.38 -19.12 33.39
C GLY A 100 -25.30 -18.92 34.91
N ASP A 101 -24.74 -19.90 35.63
CA ASP A 101 -24.62 -19.89 37.10
C ASP A 101 -23.21 -19.48 37.58
N GLU A 102 -22.26 -19.25 36.67
CA GLU A 102 -20.86 -18.87 36.99
C GLU A 102 -20.68 -17.35 37.19
N GLU A 103 -21.72 -16.53 36.98
CA GLU A 103 -21.68 -15.07 37.19
C GLU A 103 -22.16 -14.59 38.58
N GLU A 104 -22.32 -15.48 39.57
CA GLU A 104 -22.47 -15.10 41.01
C GLU A 104 -21.16 -15.12 41.80
#